data_AF-A0A7Y7RX27-F1
#
_entry.id   AF-A0A7Y7RX27-F1
#
_cell.length_a   1.000
_cell.length_b   1.000
_cell.length_c   1.000
_cell.angle_alpha   90.00
_cell.angle_beta   90.00
_cell.angle_gamma   90.00
#
_symmetry.space_group_name_H-M   'P 1'
#
loop_
_entity.id
_entity.type
_entity.pdbx_description
1 polymer ?
#
loop_
_entity_poly.entity_id
_entity_poly.type
_entity_poly.pdbx_seq_one_letter_code
_entity_poly.pdbx_strand_id
1 'polypeptide(L)'
;APSNVVAAITPRTIGGAFTADNKVYDGTTSATVHGGLDSNTVVAGDDLNVTTNGLFADKNVGQGKAVSVLGSLTGADAGNYQFIAPSNGSVVAAITPRTIGGAFTADNKV
;
A
#
# COMPACT_ATOMS: atom_id res chain seq x y z
N ALA A 1 -16.89 -48.81 8.23
CA ALA A 1 -17.40 -47.58 7.59
C ALA A 1 -16.27 -46.96 6.78
N PRO A 2 -16.49 -46.41 5.58
CA PRO A 2 -15.43 -45.73 4.86
C PRO A 2 -15.05 -44.45 5.62
N SER A 3 -13.76 -44.24 5.81
CA SER A 3 -13.22 -43.00 6.37
C SER A 3 -13.33 -41.93 5.29
N ASN A 4 -14.16 -40.93 5.50
CA ASN A 4 -14.17 -39.71 4.69
C ASN A 4 -12.85 -38.97 4.92
N VAL A 5 -11.90 -39.12 3.99
CA VAL A 5 -10.68 -38.32 3.94
C VAL A 5 -11.07 -36.94 3.42
N VAL A 6 -11.01 -35.93 4.28
CA VAL A 6 -11.11 -34.53 3.85
C VAL A 6 -9.72 -34.07 3.44
N ALA A 7 -9.53 -33.74 2.16
CA ALA A 7 -8.33 -33.06 1.70
C ALA A 7 -8.52 -31.55 1.90
N ALA A 8 -7.53 -30.88 2.49
CA ALA A 8 -7.48 -29.42 2.56
C ALA A 8 -6.79 -28.87 1.31
N ILE A 9 -7.35 -27.81 0.73
CA ILE A 9 -6.72 -27.06 -0.36
C ILE A 9 -6.09 -25.81 0.27
N THR A 10 -4.77 -25.70 0.22
CA THR A 10 -4.04 -24.52 0.71
C THR A 10 -4.13 -23.39 -0.32
N PRO A 11 -4.49 -22.15 0.07
CA PRO A 11 -4.49 -21.02 -0.84
C PRO A 11 -3.13 -20.78 -1.48
N ARG A 12 -3.13 -20.38 -2.76
CA ARG A 12 -1.92 -20.01 -3.48
C ARG A 12 -1.44 -18.64 -3.03
N THR A 13 -0.16 -18.49 -2.72
CA THR A 13 0.40 -17.19 -2.37
C THR A 13 0.53 -16.31 -3.61
N ILE A 14 0.16 -15.04 -3.50
CA ILE A 14 0.31 -14.06 -4.56
C ILE A 14 0.82 -12.73 -4.02
N GLY A 15 1.81 -12.17 -4.72
CA GLY A 15 2.35 -10.85 -4.44
C GLY A 15 2.14 -9.90 -5.63
N GLY A 16 2.80 -8.76 -5.56
CA GLY A 16 2.74 -7.76 -6.60
C GLY A 16 3.87 -6.75 -6.48
N ALA A 17 3.91 -5.82 -7.43
CA ALA A 17 4.82 -4.70 -7.42
C ALA A 17 4.04 -3.41 -7.15
N PHE A 18 4.53 -2.61 -6.21
CA PHE A 18 3.86 -1.40 -5.77
C PHE A 18 4.83 -0.24 -5.63
N THR A 19 4.31 0.97 -5.81
CA THR A 19 5.01 2.24 -5.55
C THR A 19 4.12 3.13 -4.71
N ALA A 20 4.69 4.19 -4.12
CA ALA A 20 3.93 5.16 -3.35
C ALA A 20 4.30 6.59 -3.76
N ASP A 21 3.33 7.49 -3.70
CA ASP A 21 3.56 8.90 -4.01
C ASP A 21 4.22 9.63 -2.86
N ASN A 22 5.08 10.58 -3.21
CA ASN A 22 5.51 11.61 -2.26
C ASN A 22 4.32 12.50 -1.89
N LYS A 23 4.30 13.02 -0.67
CA LYS A 23 3.27 13.96 -0.21
C LYS A 23 3.85 15.15 0.51
N VAL A 24 3.10 16.26 0.50
CA VAL A 24 3.35 17.38 1.40
C VAL A 24 2.76 17.03 2.76
N TYR A 25 3.41 17.48 3.84
CA TYR A 25 2.93 17.29 5.20
C TYR A 25 1.48 17.79 5.37
N ASP A 26 0.58 16.88 5.68
CA ASP A 26 -0.85 17.14 5.93
C ASP A 26 -1.30 16.69 7.33
N GLY A 27 -0.36 16.22 8.17
CA GLY A 27 -0.64 15.73 9.52
C GLY A 27 -1.11 14.28 9.60
N THR A 28 -1.20 13.54 8.48
CA THR A 28 -1.64 12.15 8.43
C THR A 28 -0.53 11.20 7.99
N THR A 29 -0.70 9.90 8.26
CA THR A 29 0.19 8.83 7.78
C THR A 29 -0.27 8.21 6.46
N SER A 30 -1.42 8.62 5.91
CA SER A 30 -1.96 8.03 4.68
C SER A 30 -1.03 8.28 3.49
N ALA A 31 -0.79 7.23 2.71
CA ALA A 31 -0.03 7.24 1.47
C ALA A 31 -0.90 6.74 0.31
N THR A 32 -0.76 7.38 -0.84
CA THR A 32 -1.32 6.87 -2.09
C THR A 32 -0.37 5.84 -2.67
N VAL A 33 -0.89 4.64 -2.93
CA VAL A 33 -0.13 3.50 -3.45
C VAL A 33 -0.64 3.14 -4.83
N HIS A 34 0.27 2.80 -5.72
CA HIS A 34 0.01 2.35 -7.08
C HIS A 34 0.60 0.96 -7.30
N GLY A 35 0.12 0.27 -8.33
CA GLY A 35 0.61 -1.06 -8.71
C GLY A 35 -0.49 -2.12 -8.69
N GLY A 36 -0.07 -3.38 -8.70
CA GLY A 36 -1.00 -4.50 -8.80
C GLY A 36 -0.32 -5.85 -8.60
N LEU A 37 -1.13 -6.91 -8.65
CA LEU A 37 -0.66 -8.29 -8.54
C LEU A 37 0.24 -8.67 -9.72
N ASP A 38 1.15 -9.62 -9.50
CA ASP A 38 1.91 -10.24 -10.59
C ASP A 38 0.99 -11.18 -11.38
N SER A 39 0.51 -10.73 -12.54
CA SER A 39 -0.42 -11.47 -13.39
C SER A 39 0.13 -12.82 -13.86
N ASN A 40 1.45 -13.02 -13.88
CA ASN A 40 2.05 -14.31 -14.28
C ASN A 40 1.85 -15.40 -13.22
N THR A 41 1.52 -15.01 -11.99
CA THR A 41 1.29 -15.93 -10.88
C THR A 41 -0.18 -16.30 -10.69
N VAL A 42 -1.08 -15.56 -11.35
CA VAL A 42 -2.52 -15.82 -11.41
C VAL A 42 -2.78 -17.00 -12.35
N VAL A 43 -3.65 -17.93 -11.95
CA VAL A 43 -4.07 -19.03 -12.81
C VAL A 43 -4.92 -18.47 -13.95
N ALA A 44 -4.63 -18.91 -15.18
CA ALA A 44 -5.33 -18.42 -16.36
C ALA A 44 -6.85 -18.71 -16.26
N GLY A 45 -7.66 -17.65 -16.35
CA GLY A 45 -9.11 -17.73 -16.24
C GLY A 45 -9.67 -17.26 -14.89
N ASP A 46 -8.83 -17.11 -13.86
CA ASP A 46 -9.26 -16.63 -12.56
C ASP A 46 -9.55 -15.12 -12.59
N ASP A 47 -10.69 -14.72 -12.04
CA ASP A 47 -11.02 -13.32 -11.74
C ASP A 47 -10.42 -12.92 -10.39
N LEU A 48 -9.26 -12.26 -10.47
CA LEU A 48 -8.50 -11.83 -9.31
C LEU A 48 -7.95 -10.42 -9.48
N ASN A 49 -8.23 -9.57 -8.50
CA ASN A 49 -7.75 -8.20 -8.39
C ASN A 49 -7.30 -7.90 -6.96
N VAL A 50 -6.65 -6.75 -6.76
CA VAL A 50 -6.25 -6.25 -5.43
C VAL A 50 -6.65 -4.80 -5.26
N THR A 51 -7.26 -4.48 -4.11
CA THR A 51 -7.41 -3.11 -3.64
C THR A 51 -6.34 -2.82 -2.61
N THR A 52 -5.63 -1.70 -2.74
CA THR A 52 -4.52 -1.35 -1.84
C THR A 52 -4.74 -0.05 -1.08
N ASN A 53 -4.08 0.04 0.08
CA ASN A 53 -3.92 1.25 0.87
C ASN A 53 -2.47 1.33 1.35
N GLY A 54 -1.96 2.55 1.58
CA GLY A 54 -0.62 2.81 2.05
C GLY A 54 -0.58 3.58 3.37
N LEU A 55 0.41 3.25 4.21
CA LEU A 55 0.69 3.97 5.45
C LEU A 55 2.19 4.23 5.59
N PHE A 56 2.58 5.50 5.74
CA PHE A 56 3.88 5.88 6.26
C PHE A 56 4.01 5.43 7.72
N ALA A 57 5.23 5.08 8.16
CA ALA A 57 5.51 4.73 9.55
C ALA A 57 5.14 5.85 10.56
N ASP A 58 5.29 7.10 10.14
CA ASP A 58 4.90 8.28 10.89
C ASP A 58 4.63 9.46 9.94
N LYS A 59 3.96 10.49 10.44
CA LYS A 59 3.56 11.67 9.65
C LYS A 59 4.68 12.68 9.39
N ASN A 60 5.86 12.52 9.99
CA ASN A 60 6.89 13.56 9.99
C ASN A 60 7.66 13.58 8.66
N VAL A 61 8.11 14.78 8.28
CA VAL A 61 8.94 15.03 7.09
C VAL A 61 10.15 14.09 7.06
N GLY A 62 10.47 13.58 5.87
CA GLY A 62 11.62 12.71 5.66
C GLY A 62 11.64 12.14 4.25
N GLN A 63 12.84 11.76 3.80
CA GLN A 63 13.07 11.08 2.52
C GLN A 63 13.14 9.57 2.73
N GLY A 64 12.79 8.79 1.69
CA GLY A 64 12.94 7.33 1.71
C GLY A 64 12.16 6.65 2.83
N LYS A 65 11.06 7.26 3.29
CA LYS A 65 10.24 6.71 4.36
C LYS A 65 9.54 5.46 3.85
N ALA A 66 9.62 4.38 4.62
CA ALA A 66 8.91 3.15 4.31
C ALA A 66 7.40 3.39 4.30
N VAL A 67 6.75 2.84 3.27
CA VAL A 67 5.29 2.79 3.15
C VAL A 67 4.86 1.34 3.29
N SER A 68 4.08 1.06 4.33
CA SER A 68 3.41 -0.23 4.49
C SER A 68 2.26 -0.31 3.50
N VAL A 69 2.31 -1.29 2.60
CA VAL A 69 1.22 -1.57 1.65
C VAL A 69 0.32 -2.64 2.25
N LEU A 70 -0.94 -2.27 2.44
CA LEU A 70 -2.02 -3.16 2.81
C LEU A 70 -2.81 -3.51 1.55
N GLY A 71 -3.20 -4.76 1.39
CA GLY A 71 -3.96 -5.23 0.24
C GLY A 71 -5.10 -6.15 0.65
N SER A 72 -6.19 -6.11 -0.11
CA SER A 72 -7.29 -7.07 -0.03
C SER A 72 -7.57 -7.60 -1.43
N LEU A 73 -7.63 -8.93 -1.56
CA LEU A 73 -7.97 -9.58 -2.83
C LEU A 73 -9.46 -9.47 -3.08
N THR A 74 -9.82 -9.26 -4.34
CA THR A 74 -11.20 -9.11 -4.82
C THR A 74 -11.37 -9.88 -6.13
N GLY A 75 -12.61 -10.17 -6.51
CA GLY A 75 -12.94 -11.00 -7.68
C GLY A 75 -13.52 -12.35 -7.25
N ALA A 76 -14.11 -13.06 -8.21
CA ALA A 76 -14.79 -14.33 -7.94
C ALA A 76 -13.86 -15.40 -7.35
N ASP A 77 -12.58 -15.37 -7.69
CA ASP A 77 -11.60 -16.41 -7.34
C ASP A 77 -10.67 -16.01 -6.19
N ALA A 78 -10.90 -14.85 -5.55
CA ALA A 78 -10.03 -14.31 -4.49
C ALA A 78 -9.81 -15.26 -3.30
N GLY A 79 -10.79 -16.11 -2.98
CA GLY A 79 -10.69 -17.08 -1.89
C GLY A 79 -9.66 -18.19 -2.13
N ASN A 80 -9.21 -18.38 -3.38
CA ASN A 80 -8.19 -19.37 -3.72
C ASN A 80 -6.76 -18.87 -3.46
N TYR A 81 -6.60 -17.61 -3.05
CA TYR A 81 -5.31 -16.94 -2.95
C TYR A 81 -5.08 -16.29 -1.58
N GLN A 82 -3.81 -16.21 -1.21
CA GLN A 82 -3.33 -15.46 -0.05
C GLN A 82 -2.43 -14.32 -0.52
N PHE A 83 -2.84 -13.08 -0.25
CA PHE A 83 -2.02 -11.91 -0.55
C PHE A 83 -0.79 -11.86 0.35
N ILE A 84 0.36 -11.61 -0.24
CA ILE A 84 1.61 -11.30 0.43
C ILE A 84 1.96 -9.84 0.13
N ALA A 85 1.91 -9.01 1.17
CA ALA A 85 2.34 -7.62 1.07
C ALA A 85 3.84 -7.53 0.72
N PRO A 86 4.27 -6.49 0.00
CA PRO A 86 5.68 -6.18 -0.19
C PRO A 86 6.45 -6.15 1.13
N SER A 87 7.73 -6.54 1.10
CA SER A 87 8.60 -6.43 2.25
C SER A 87 8.71 -4.97 2.72
N ASN A 88 8.82 -4.78 4.03
CA ASN A 88 8.98 -3.46 4.62
C ASN A 88 10.24 -2.77 4.04
N GLY A 89 10.09 -1.52 3.60
CA GLY A 89 11.16 -0.74 2.98
C GLY A 89 11.36 -0.98 1.48
N SER A 90 10.64 -1.93 0.87
CA SER A 90 10.63 -2.11 -0.59
C SER A 90 9.85 -1.00 -1.30
N VAL A 91 8.82 -0.47 -0.64
CA VAL A 91 8.07 0.70 -1.09
C VAL A 91 8.44 1.88 -0.20
N VAL A 92 8.96 2.94 -0.83
CA VAL A 92 9.39 4.16 -0.14
C VAL A 92 8.85 5.40 -0.84
N ALA A 93 8.58 6.43 -0.04
CA ALA A 93 8.21 7.75 -0.54
C ALA A 93 8.70 8.85 0.44
N ALA A 94 8.57 10.10 0.05
CA ALA A 94 8.95 11.26 0.85
C ALA A 94 7.72 11.99 1.40
N ILE A 95 7.85 12.51 2.62
CA ILE A 95 6.97 13.56 3.15
C ILE A 95 7.76 14.86 3.15
N THR A 96 7.34 15.85 2.35
CA THR A 96 7.99 17.16 2.27
C THR A 96 7.35 18.19 3.20
N PRO A 97 8.07 19.23 3.65
CA PRO A 97 7.49 20.27 4.48
C PRO A 97 6.29 20.97 3.81
N ARG A 98 5.30 21.36 4.63
CA ARG A 98 4.26 22.30 4.21
C ARG A 98 4.74 23.72 4.46
N THR A 99 4.92 24.49 3.40
CA THR A 99 5.25 25.92 3.51
C THR A 99 4.09 26.68 4.12
N ILE A 100 4.36 27.48 5.16
CA ILE A 100 3.41 28.45 5.71
C ILE A 100 3.94 29.84 5.37
N GLY A 101 3.25 30.55 4.49
CA GLY A 101 3.53 31.94 4.16
C GLY A 101 2.79 32.88 5.10
N GLY A 102 3.52 33.67 5.88
CA GLY A 102 2.98 34.84 6.57
C GLY A 102 3.53 36.10 5.90
N ALA A 103 2.64 37.02 5.50
CA ALA A 103 3.06 38.37 5.19
C ALA A 103 3.33 39.09 6.52
N PHE A 104 4.60 39.39 6.80
CA PHE A 104 4.94 40.30 7.89
C PHE A 104 4.81 41.72 7.33
N THR A 105 3.72 42.42 7.65
CA THR A 105 3.65 43.87 7.44
C THR A 105 4.29 44.51 8.66
N ALA A 106 5.50 45.07 8.52
CA ALA A 106 6.03 45.96 9.52
C ALA A 106 5.26 47.28 9.44
N ASP A 107 4.51 47.64 10.49
CA ASP A 107 4.03 49.01 10.61
C ASP A 107 5.26 49.91 10.76
N ASN A 108 5.48 50.76 9.75
CA ASN A 108 6.48 51.80 9.84
C ASN A 108 6.09 52.73 10.99
N LYS A 109 6.92 52.79 12.03
CA LYS A 109 6.70 53.72 13.15
C LYS A 109 6.82 55.15 12.58
N VAL A 110 5.73 55.91 12.67
CA VAL A 110 5.69 57.35 12.34
C VAL A 110 6.42 58.15 13.41
#